data_AF-A0A7T1AYH6-F1
#
_entry.id   AF-A0A7T1AYH6-F1
#
_cell.length_a   1.000
_cell.length_b   1.000
_cell.length_c   1.000
_cell.angle_alpha   90.00
_cell.angle_beta   90.00
_cell.angle_gamma   90.00
#
_symmetry.space_group_name_H-M   'P 1'
#
loop_
_entity.id
_entity.type
_entity.pdbx_description
1 polymer ?
#
loop_
_entity_poly.entity_id
_entity_poly.type
_entity_poly.pdbx_seq_one_letter_code
_entity_poly.pdbx_strand_id
1 'polypeptide(L)' 'MLYGKNKQGTVVHAANASKDCNYYCPLCCQKLMLKRGKCKCAHFAHHEINCTYKEESYVHYQAKYRWANL' A
#
# COMPACT_ATOMS: atom_id res chain seq x y z
N MET A 1 -0.18 1.77 0.86
CA MET A 1 0.14 0.53 1.59
C MET A 1 1.40 0.74 2.42
N LEU A 2 1.42 0.38 3.71
CA LEU A 2 2.61 0.63 4.57
C LEU A 2 3.70 -0.44 4.50
N TYR A 3 3.39 -1.64 4.00
CA TYR A 3 4.30 -2.78 3.99
C TYR A 3 4.45 -3.39 2.60
N GLY A 4 5.65 -3.84 2.26
CA GLY A 4 5.93 -4.54 1.00
C GLY A 4 6.97 -5.63 1.21
N LYS A 5 6.95 -6.69 0.41
CA LYS A 5 7.98 -7.74 0.41
C LYS A 5 9.15 -7.35 -0.48
N ASN A 6 10.37 -7.49 0.01
CA ASN A 6 11.56 -7.35 -0.82
C ASN A 6 11.82 -8.66 -1.62
N LYS A 7 12.89 -8.69 -2.43
CA LYS A 7 13.29 -9.89 -3.20
C LYS A 7 13.61 -11.12 -2.34
N GLN A 8 13.98 -10.94 -1.08
CA GLN A 8 14.26 -12.05 -0.14
C GLN A 8 12.98 -12.58 0.52
N GLY A 9 11.81 -12.00 0.22
CA GLY A 9 10.54 -12.36 0.83
C GLY A 9 10.28 -11.68 2.18
N THR A 10 11.22 -10.88 2.68
CA THR A 10 11.09 -10.14 3.95
C THR A 10 10.08 -9.00 3.80
N VAL A 11 9.17 -8.89 4.75
CA VAL A 11 8.22 -7.77 4.83
C VAL A 11 8.93 -6.54 5.42
N VAL A 12 8.89 -5.44 4.69
CA VAL A 12 9.57 -4.18 5.03
C VAL A 12 8.53 -3.07 5.13
N HIS A 13 8.62 -2.25 6.19
CA HIS A 13 7.81 -1.04 6.33
C HIS A 13 8.33 0.07 5.41
N ALA A 14 7.44 0.81 4.76
CA ALA A 14 7.78 1.84 3.76
C ALA A 14 8.70 2.95 4.31
N ALA A 15 8.63 3.23 5.61
CA ALA A 15 9.55 4.18 6.26
C ALA A 15 11.03 3.74 6.19
N ASN A 16 11.27 2.43 6.21
CA ASN A 16 12.60 1.81 6.22
C ASN A 16 13.01 1.31 4.82
N ALA A 17 12.17 1.54 3.80
CA ALA A 17 12.39 1.06 2.46
C ALA A 17 13.40 1.94 1.69
N SER A 18 14.26 1.31 0.89
CA SER A 18 15.23 1.97 0.04
C SER A 18 14.67 2.19 -1.37
N LYS A 19 15.04 3.28 -2.05
CA LYS A 19 14.62 3.51 -3.44
C LYS A 19 15.29 2.57 -4.44
N ASP A 20 16.47 2.05 -4.10
CA ASP A 20 17.26 1.14 -4.94
C ASP A 20 16.76 -0.31 -4.87
N CYS A 21 15.78 -0.59 -4.02
CA CYS A 21 15.19 -1.90 -3.86
C CYS A 21 13.84 -2.01 -4.59
N ASN A 22 13.62 -3.17 -5.22
CA ASN A 22 12.29 -3.54 -5.70
C ASN A 22 11.48 -4.15 -4.55
N TYR A 23 10.23 -3.68 -4.43
CA TYR A 23 9.27 -4.21 -3.47
C TYR A 23 8.04 -4.73 -4.20
N TYR A 24 7.37 -5.69 -3.56
CA TYR A 24 6.23 -6.40 -4.11
C TYR A 24 5.11 -6.46 -3.09
N CYS A 25 3.88 -6.39 -3.59
CA CYS A 25 2.70 -6.52 -2.77
C CYS A 25 2.66 -7.91 -2.14
N PRO A 26 2.51 -8.04 -0.81
CA PRO A 26 2.43 -9.35 -0.16
C PRO A 26 1.16 -10.13 -0.52
N LEU A 27 0.17 -9.49 -1.14
CA LEU A 27 -1.14 -10.05 -1.45
C LEU A 27 -1.28 -10.45 -2.93
N CYS A 28 -0.94 -9.56 -3.86
CA CYS A 28 -1.05 -9.83 -5.30
C CYS A 28 0.31 -10.07 -5.98
N CYS A 29 1.42 -10.01 -5.25
CA CYS A 29 2.78 -10.18 -5.75
C CYS A 29 3.21 -9.17 -6.84
N GLN A 30 2.39 -8.17 -7.16
CA GLN A 30 2.73 -7.13 -8.14
C GLN A 30 3.78 -6.17 -7.57
N LYS A 31 4.59 -5.59 -8.48
CA LYS A 31 5.61 -4.61 -8.12
C LYS A 31 4.98 -3.35 -7.53
N LEU A 32 5.55 -2.88 -6.44
CA LEU A 32 5.16 -1.66 -5.73
C LEU A 32 6.13 -0.52 -6.01
N MET A 33 5.60 0.70 -5.96
CA MET A 33 6.37 1.94 -6.01
C MET A 33 6.49 2.55 -4.62
N LEU A 34 7.71 2.78 -4.14
CA LEU A 34 7.93 3.53 -2.91
C LEU A 34 7.69 5.03 -3.16
N LYS A 35 6.69 5.61 -2.48
CA LYS A 35 6.39 7.04 -2.48
C LYS A 35 6.79 7.62 -1.13
N ARG A 36 7.64 8.64 -1.13
CA ARG A 36 8.06 9.39 0.07
C ARG A 36 8.25 10.85 -0.30
N GLY A 37 7.51 11.74 0.35
CA GLY A 37 7.56 13.18 0.12
C GLY A 37 7.63 13.96 1.43
N LYS A 38 7.70 15.29 1.34
CA LYS A 38 7.78 16.17 2.53
C LYS A 38 6.49 16.19 3.36
N CYS A 39 5.33 16.08 2.70
CA CYS A 39 4.02 16.23 3.36
C CYS A 39 3.31 14.90 3.67
N LYS A 40 3.65 13.83 2.95
CA LYS A 40 3.01 12.51 3.11
C LYS A 40 4.02 11.49 3.62
N CYS A 41 3.61 10.71 4.62
CA CYS A 41 4.38 9.58 5.12
C CYS A 41 4.77 8.63 3.99
N ALA A 42 5.92 7.97 4.16
CA ALA A 42 6.38 6.96 3.21
C ALA A 42 5.35 5.84 3.10
N HIS A 43 4.99 5.48 1.88
CA HIS A 43 4.06 4.39 1.59
C HIS A 43 4.38 3.76 0.24
N PHE A 44 3.99 2.52 0.08
CA PHE A 44 3.97 1.82 -1.19
C PHE A 44 2.66 2.07 -1.94
N ALA A 45 2.76 2.23 -3.26
CA ALA A 45 1.63 2.38 -4.16
C ALA A 45 1.69 1.34 -5.28
N HIS A 46 0.54 0.83 -5.71
CA HIS A 46 0.42 0.06 -6.95
C HIS A 46 0.42 1.00 -8.16
N HIS A 47 0.88 0.52 -9.31
CA HIS A 47 0.70 1.21 -10.58
C HIS A 47 -0.74 1.05 -11.10
N GLU A 48 -1.31 -0.15 -10.96
CA GLU A 48 -2.68 -0.48 -11.34
C GLU A 48 -3.47 -0.99 -10.13
N ILE A 49 -4.76 -0.68 -10.06
CA ILE A 49 -5.61 -0.94 -8.87
C ILE A 49 -6.17 -2.38 -8.88
N ASN A 50 -5.62 -3.29 -9.68
CA ASN A 50 -6.07 -4.69 -9.75
C ASN A 50 -5.76 -5.51 -8.48
N CYS A 51 -5.23 -4.89 -7.43
CA CYS A 51 -5.06 -5.49 -6.12
C CYS A 51 -6.33 -5.35 -5.27
N THR A 52 -6.82 -6.45 -4.71
CA THR A 52 -7.97 -6.48 -3.80
C THR A 52 -7.71 -5.78 -2.46
N TYR A 53 -6.48 -5.35 -2.20
CA TYR A 53 -6.13 -4.67 -0.96
C TYR A 53 -6.78 -3.28 -0.88
N LYS A 54 -7.69 -3.13 0.08
CA LYS A 54 -8.21 -1.84 0.52
C LYS A 54 -7.46 -1.43 1.79
N GLU A 55 -6.88 -0.23 1.79
CA GLU A 55 -6.26 0.37 2.98
C GLU A 55 -7.28 0.80 4.04
N GLU A 56 -8.58 0.65 3.74
CA GLU A 56 -9.68 1.04 4.62
C GLU A 56 -10.21 -0.19 5.36
N SER A 57 -10.37 -0.04 6.68
CA SER A 57 -11.12 -1.00 7.48
C SER A 57 -12.54 -1.13 6.95
N TYR A 58 -13.15 -2.30 7.14
CA TYR A 58 -14.55 -2.54 6.80
C TYR A 58 -15.49 -1.47 7.39
N VAL A 59 -15.25 -1.06 8.64
CA VAL A 59 -16.05 -0.03 9.33
C VAL A 59 -15.90 1.33 8.64
N HIS A 60 -14.68 1.69 8.24
CA HIS A 60 -14.41 2.95 7.55
C HIS A 60 -15.07 2.96 6.17
N TYR A 61 -14.98 1.85 5.43
CA TYR A 61 -15.66 1.67 4.15
C TYR A 61 -17.18 1.80 4.30
N GLN A 62 -17.79 1.10 5.27
CA GLN A 62 -19.23 1.16 5.52
C GLN A 62 -19.70 2.57 5.87
N ALA A 63 -18.95 3.30 6.70
CA ALA A 63 -19.30 4.68 7.07
C ALA A 63 -19.37 5.60 5.83
N LYS A 64 -18.38 5.51 4.94
CA LYS A 64 -18.39 6.25 3.67
C LYS A 64 -19.56 5.85 2.77
N TYR A 65 -19.81 4.55 2.61
CA TYR A 65 -20.90 4.04 1.78
C TYR A 65 -22.27 4.49 2.30
N ARG A 66 -22.46 4.50 3.61
CA ARG A 66 -23.70 4.92 4.26
C ARG A 66 -23.96 6.41 4.10
N TRP A 67 -22.93 7.24 4.14
CA TRP A 67 -23.05 8.68 3.87
C TRP A 67 -23.29 9.01 2.39
N ALA A 68 -22.74 8.23 1.47
CA ALA A 68 -22.92 8.48 0.04
C ALA A 68 -24.32 8.10 -0.49
N ASN A 69 -25.09 7.32 0.27
CA ASN A 69 -26.42 6.83 -0.09
C ASN A 69 -27.53 7.34 0.86
N LEU A 70 -27.27 8.45 1.56
CA LEU A 70 -28.24 9.26 2.30
C LEU A 70 -28.63 10.47 1.45
#